data_AF-A0LFV0-F1
#
_entry.id   AF-A0LFV0-F1
#
_cell.length_a   1.000
_cell.length_b   1.000
_cell.length_c   1.000
_cell.angle_alpha   90.00
_cell.angle_beta   90.00
_cell.angle_gamma   90.00
#
_symmetry.space_group_name_H-M   'P 1'
#
loop_
_entity.id
_entity.type
_entity.pdbx_description
1 polymer ?
#
loop_
_entity_poly.entity_id
_entity_poly.type
_entity_poly.pdbx_seq_one_letter_code
_entity_poly.pdbx_strand_id
1 'polypeptide(L)'
;MNSPLSTSPVLSRLRLMGTVHHDAKGYTRLRAFLGDFRPDIILLELSPYAWMFRKRFQVSFQRKLETNLARAVAVSGMDPRQARKHTMVTAIRRQIALPFEYRAASAHAAGTGASLVLVDYSGFSRKWIESWPEMISAENLRGLLCLPSTLDSIDRVYRTAQRCIATNQPPVPGITVSASDVDLWQERECRMARKIVAALYARRPARPLYLGGWWHLTRDSRITTLRELLGAEPGRCMLLDRGPLGN
;
A
#
# COMPACT_ATOMS: atom_id res chain seq x y z
N MET A 1 10.63 20.76 -17.40
CA MET A 1 12.03 20.68 -16.92
C MET A 1 12.37 19.20 -16.75
N ASN A 2 13.32 18.69 -17.52
CA ASN A 2 13.74 17.28 -17.42
C ASN A 2 14.55 17.11 -16.13
N SER A 3 14.02 16.32 -15.18
CA SER A 3 14.73 16.02 -13.94
C SER A 3 15.99 15.18 -14.25
N PRO A 4 17.17 15.53 -13.70
CA PRO A 4 18.45 14.85 -13.98
C PRO A 4 18.48 13.36 -13.57
N LEU A 5 17.42 12.86 -12.93
CA LEU A 5 17.27 11.45 -12.54
C LEU A 5 16.81 10.53 -13.69
N SER A 6 16.25 11.08 -14.77
CA SER A 6 15.67 10.29 -15.87
C SER A 6 16.71 9.46 -16.66
N THR A 7 17.98 9.88 -16.64
CA THR A 7 19.08 9.23 -17.39
C THR A 7 19.90 8.24 -16.57
N SER A 8 19.59 8.02 -15.29
CA SER A 8 20.34 7.09 -14.45
C SER A 8 20.13 5.63 -14.91
N PRO A 9 21.20 4.89 -15.30
CA PRO A 9 21.09 3.51 -15.75
C PRO A 9 20.52 2.55 -14.69
N VAL A 10 20.61 2.92 -13.40
CA VAL A 10 20.06 2.10 -12.31
C VAL A 10 18.55 2.38 -12.15
N LEU A 11 18.12 3.64 -12.30
CA LEU A 11 16.70 4.01 -12.23
C LEU A 11 15.92 3.56 -13.47
N SER A 12 16.56 3.46 -14.64
CA SER A 12 15.91 2.98 -15.85
C SER A 12 15.49 1.51 -15.78
N ARG A 13 16.15 0.71 -14.93
CA ARG A 13 15.81 -0.70 -14.68
C ARG A 13 14.68 -0.90 -13.68
N LEU A 14 14.37 0.12 -12.87
CA LEU A 14 13.32 0.03 -11.84
C LEU A 14 11.95 -0.13 -12.49
N ARG A 15 11.24 -1.19 -12.08
CA ARG A 15 9.81 -1.37 -12.33
C ARG A 15 9.02 -0.96 -11.09
N LEU A 16 7.93 -0.24 -11.30
CA LEU A 16 7.04 0.22 -10.22
C LEU A 16 5.74 -0.58 -10.30
N MET A 17 5.44 -1.37 -9.29
CA MET A 17 4.20 -2.14 -9.19
C MET A 17 3.24 -1.51 -8.18
N GLY A 18 2.11 -1.04 -8.71
CA GLY A 18 0.97 -0.57 -7.95
C GLY A 18 0.03 -1.71 -7.59
N THR A 19 -0.44 -1.69 -6.35
CA THR A 19 -1.40 -2.64 -5.79
C THR A 19 -2.60 -1.88 -5.24
N VAL A 20 -3.74 -2.56 -5.17
CA VAL A 20 -4.87 -2.12 -4.34
C VAL A 20 -4.72 -2.79 -2.98
N HIS A 21 -4.48 -1.99 -1.94
CA HIS A 21 -4.40 -2.52 -0.59
C HIS A 21 -5.68 -3.27 -0.22
N HIS A 22 -5.52 -4.31 0.59
CA HIS A 22 -6.61 -5.19 1.04
C HIS A 22 -7.26 -6.05 -0.05
N ASP A 23 -6.69 -6.16 -1.25
CA ASP A 23 -7.11 -7.13 -2.27
C ASP A 23 -7.05 -8.56 -1.69
N ALA A 24 -8.21 -9.22 -1.61
CA ALA A 24 -8.33 -10.57 -1.08
C ALA A 24 -7.54 -11.60 -1.91
N LYS A 25 -7.36 -11.36 -3.21
CA LYS A 25 -6.57 -12.20 -4.13
C LYS A 25 -5.13 -11.69 -4.31
N GLY A 26 -4.79 -10.57 -3.67
CA GLY A 26 -3.52 -9.87 -3.87
C GLY A 26 -2.30 -10.73 -3.54
N TYR A 27 -2.36 -11.53 -2.46
CA TYR A 27 -1.28 -12.45 -2.09
C TYR A 27 -0.95 -13.45 -3.21
N THR A 28 -1.96 -14.17 -3.71
CA THR A 28 -1.78 -15.21 -4.71
C THR A 28 -1.28 -14.63 -6.03
N ARG A 29 -1.87 -13.52 -6.49
CA ARG A 29 -1.44 -12.81 -7.70
C ARG A 29 0.01 -12.34 -7.59
N LEU A 30 0.37 -11.75 -6.45
CA LEU A 30 1.70 -11.21 -6.25
C LEU A 30 2.74 -12.32 -6.15
N ARG A 31 2.41 -13.47 -5.55
CA ARG A 31 3.28 -14.65 -5.53
C ARG A 31 3.55 -15.18 -6.93
N ALA A 32 2.53 -15.29 -7.77
CA ALA A 32 2.68 -15.70 -9.17
C ALA A 32 3.59 -14.72 -9.92
N PHE A 33 3.26 -13.43 -9.87
CA PHE A 33 4.06 -12.38 -10.51
C PHE A 33 5.53 -12.40 -10.06
N LEU A 34 5.80 -12.48 -8.76
CA LEU A 34 7.17 -12.52 -8.25
C LEU A 34 7.91 -13.78 -8.70
N GLY A 35 7.22 -14.91 -8.87
CA GLY A 35 7.79 -16.16 -9.40
C GLY A 35 8.29 -16.02 -10.84
N ASP A 36 7.55 -15.27 -11.66
CA ASP A 36 7.87 -15.02 -13.07
C ASP A 36 8.87 -13.87 -13.24
N PHE A 37 8.63 -12.74 -12.54
CA PHE A 37 9.44 -11.53 -12.64
C PHE A 37 10.75 -11.61 -11.87
N ARG A 38 10.91 -12.54 -10.91
CA ARG A 38 12.17 -12.83 -10.18
C ARG A 38 13.03 -11.58 -9.89
N PRO A 39 12.50 -10.59 -9.14
CA PRO A 39 13.29 -9.43 -8.78
C PRO A 39 14.44 -9.84 -7.86
N ASP A 40 15.63 -9.27 -8.07
CA ASP A 40 16.78 -9.46 -7.18
C ASP A 40 16.75 -8.51 -5.97
N ILE A 41 15.95 -7.45 -6.05
CA ILE A 41 15.57 -6.61 -4.92
C ILE A 41 14.10 -6.17 -5.02
N ILE A 42 13.42 -6.22 -3.87
CA ILE A 42 12.07 -5.71 -3.67
C ILE A 42 12.15 -4.52 -2.71
N LEU A 43 11.73 -3.36 -3.19
CA LEU A 43 11.60 -2.10 -2.47
C LEU A 43 10.13 -1.94 -2.08
N LEU A 44 9.80 -2.31 -0.85
CA LEU A 44 8.41 -2.44 -0.40
C LEU A 44 7.93 -1.19 0.36
N GLU A 45 6.76 -0.67 -0.03
CA GLU A 45 6.01 0.34 0.71
C GLU A 45 5.46 -0.22 2.03
N LEU A 46 6.35 -0.37 2.99
CA LEU A 46 6.05 -0.64 4.39
C LEU A 46 7.21 -0.06 5.19
N SER A 47 6.92 0.65 6.27
CA SER A 47 8.00 1.26 7.08
C SER A 47 8.51 0.25 8.10
N PRO A 48 9.78 0.35 8.53
CA PRO A 48 10.29 -0.46 9.64
C PRO A 48 9.44 -0.32 10.91
N TYR A 49 8.92 0.88 11.19
CA TYR A 49 8.02 1.10 12.34
C TYR A 49 6.71 0.33 12.18
N ALA A 50 6.02 0.47 11.04
CA ALA A 50 4.75 -0.21 10.76
C ALA A 50 4.89 -1.74 10.80
N TRP A 51 6.00 -2.26 10.28
CA TRP A 51 6.33 -3.68 10.34
C TRP A 51 6.51 -4.15 11.79
N MET A 52 7.38 -3.47 12.56
CA MET A 52 7.67 -3.82 13.95
C MET A 52 6.41 -3.75 14.82
N PHE A 53 5.63 -2.68 14.65
CA PHE A 53 4.38 -2.49 15.37
C PHE A 53 3.43 -3.67 15.15
N ARG A 54 3.19 -4.06 13.90
CA ARG A 54 2.32 -5.21 13.58
C ARG A 54 2.89 -6.52 14.12
N LYS A 55 4.20 -6.75 13.99
CA LYS A 55 4.85 -7.95 14.55
C LYS A 55 4.62 -8.08 16.05
N ARG A 56 4.68 -6.97 16.80
CA ARG A 56 4.53 -6.96 18.25
C ARG A 56 3.08 -6.91 18.72
N PHE A 57 2.22 -6.17 18.06
CA PHE A 57 0.90 -5.79 18.59
C PHE A 57 -0.29 -6.32 17.82
N GLN A 58 -0.13 -6.95 16.64
CA GLN A 58 -1.28 -7.39 15.83
C GLN A 58 -2.26 -8.28 16.60
N VAL A 59 -1.77 -9.21 17.43
CA VAL A 59 -2.62 -10.14 18.19
C VAL A 59 -3.43 -9.39 19.25
N SER A 60 -2.80 -8.44 19.95
CA SER A 60 -3.47 -7.60 20.93
C SER A 60 -4.56 -6.73 20.28
N PHE A 61 -4.25 -6.09 19.15
CA PHE A 61 -5.23 -5.28 18.42
C PHE A 61 -6.37 -6.11 17.84
N GLN A 62 -6.10 -7.32 17.33
CA GLN A 62 -7.16 -8.22 16.86
C GLN A 62 -8.08 -8.65 18.02
N ARG A 63 -7.54 -8.99 19.19
CA ARG A 63 -8.36 -9.29 20.37
C ARG A 63 -9.20 -8.09 20.79
N LYS A 64 -8.61 -6.91 20.85
CA LYS A 64 -9.32 -5.66 21.19
C LYS A 64 -10.43 -5.35 20.18
N LEU A 65 -10.18 -5.57 18.89
CA LEU A 65 -11.19 -5.45 17.84
C LEU A 65 -12.35 -6.41 18.07
N GLU A 66 -12.11 -7.70 18.34
CA GLU A 66 -13.19 -8.66 18.59
C GLU A 66 -14.01 -8.30 19.85
N THR A 67 -13.33 -7.89 20.94
CA THR A 67 -14.01 -7.42 22.16
C THR A 67 -14.89 -6.21 21.89
N ASN A 68 -14.38 -5.21 21.16
CA ASN A 68 -15.14 -4.00 20.86
C ASN A 68 -16.24 -4.24 19.84
N LEU A 69 -16.04 -5.17 18.89
CA LEU A 69 -17.07 -5.59 17.94
C LEU A 69 -18.24 -6.26 18.67
N ALA A 70 -17.97 -7.13 19.65
CA ALA A 70 -19.01 -7.75 20.45
C ALA A 70 -19.85 -6.70 21.22
N ARG A 71 -19.20 -5.67 21.78
CA ARG A 71 -19.88 -4.54 22.42
C ARG A 71 -20.73 -3.72 21.44
N ALA A 72 -20.19 -3.43 20.26
CA ALA A 72 -20.93 -2.70 19.22
C ALA A 72 -22.18 -3.47 18.76
N VAL A 73 -22.05 -4.79 18.57
CA VAL A 73 -23.14 -5.70 18.19
C VAL A 73 -24.24 -5.76 19.26
N ALA A 74 -23.86 -5.83 20.54
CA ALA A 74 -24.83 -5.85 21.64
C ALA A 74 -25.73 -4.59 21.65
N VAL A 75 -25.25 -3.46 21.14
CA VAL A 75 -26.00 -2.20 21.03
C VAL A 75 -26.76 -2.11 19.71
N SER A 76 -26.18 -2.53 18.59
CA SER A 76 -26.82 -2.41 17.27
C SER A 76 -27.88 -3.46 16.98
N GLY A 77 -27.89 -4.58 17.72
CA GLY A 77 -28.79 -5.70 17.49
C GLY A 77 -28.46 -6.52 16.23
N MET A 78 -27.33 -6.23 15.56
CA MET A 78 -26.89 -6.98 14.38
C MET A 78 -26.50 -8.41 14.74
N ASP A 79 -26.73 -9.38 13.86
CA ASP A 79 -26.23 -10.74 14.06
C ASP A 79 -24.67 -10.74 14.19
N PRO A 80 -24.08 -11.39 15.22
CA PRO A 80 -22.63 -11.43 15.40
C PRO A 80 -21.85 -12.06 14.25
N ARG A 81 -22.42 -13.02 13.51
CA ARG A 81 -21.73 -13.64 12.36
C ARG A 81 -21.71 -12.68 11.17
N GLN A 82 -22.81 -11.96 10.95
CA GLN A 82 -22.90 -10.91 9.93
C GLN A 82 -21.92 -9.76 10.25
N ALA A 83 -21.88 -9.28 11.48
CA ALA A 83 -20.96 -8.22 11.90
C ALA A 83 -19.49 -8.60 11.68
N ARG A 84 -19.12 -9.86 11.97
CA ARG A 84 -17.77 -10.36 11.68
C ARG A 84 -17.45 -10.39 10.20
N LYS A 85 -18.43 -10.66 9.34
CA LYS A 85 -18.25 -10.70 7.87
C LYS A 85 -18.41 -9.33 7.21
N HIS A 86 -18.80 -8.30 7.96
CA HIS A 86 -18.95 -6.95 7.46
C HIS A 86 -17.67 -6.48 6.75
N THR A 87 -17.81 -5.88 5.57
CA THR A 87 -16.67 -5.54 4.70
C THR A 87 -15.70 -4.58 5.38
N MET A 88 -16.21 -3.57 6.09
CA MET A 88 -15.38 -2.61 6.85
C MET A 88 -14.61 -3.27 8.00
N VAL A 89 -15.24 -4.19 8.73
CA VAL A 89 -14.57 -4.92 9.83
C VAL A 89 -13.48 -5.83 9.25
N THR A 90 -13.75 -6.47 8.12
CA THR A 90 -12.76 -7.27 7.38
C THR A 90 -11.58 -6.41 6.91
N ALA A 91 -11.83 -5.19 6.42
CA ALA A 91 -10.79 -4.24 6.05
C ALA A 91 -9.92 -3.84 7.25
N ILE A 92 -10.52 -3.55 8.41
CA ILE A 92 -9.79 -3.27 9.66
C ILE A 92 -8.92 -4.46 10.08
N ARG A 93 -9.43 -5.70 10.02
CA ARG A 93 -8.61 -6.89 10.32
C ARG A 93 -7.39 -6.98 9.41
N ARG A 94 -7.56 -6.70 8.11
CA ARG A 94 -6.45 -6.68 7.14
C ARG A 94 -5.47 -5.53 7.40
N GLN A 95 -5.96 -4.35 7.80
CA GLN A 95 -5.15 -3.19 8.21
C GLN A 95 -4.21 -3.54 9.36
N ILE A 96 -4.72 -4.24 10.38
CA ILE A 96 -3.97 -4.66 11.58
C ILE A 96 -2.95 -5.76 11.25
N ALA A 97 -3.32 -6.70 10.39
CA ALA A 97 -2.44 -7.79 9.97
C ALA A 97 -1.22 -7.26 9.18
N LEU A 98 -0.18 -8.10 9.06
CA LEU A 98 0.89 -7.83 8.11
C LEU A 98 0.31 -7.81 6.68
N PRO A 99 0.62 -6.77 5.88
CA PRO A 99 0.05 -6.60 4.54
C PRO A 99 0.44 -7.77 3.64
N PHE A 100 -0.42 -8.09 2.67
CA PHE A 100 -0.18 -9.24 1.79
C PHE A 100 1.07 -9.03 0.94
N GLU A 101 1.37 -7.77 0.61
CA GLU A 101 2.53 -7.29 -0.10
C GLU A 101 3.81 -7.70 0.63
N TYR A 102 3.89 -7.42 1.94
CA TYR A 102 4.99 -7.87 2.78
C TYR A 102 5.09 -9.39 2.84
N ARG A 103 3.97 -10.08 3.08
CA ARG A 103 3.99 -11.55 3.20
C ARG A 103 4.47 -12.21 1.91
N ALA A 104 4.02 -11.74 0.75
CA ALA A 104 4.42 -12.29 -0.55
C ALA A 104 5.89 -11.96 -0.86
N ALA A 105 6.30 -10.70 -0.67
CA ALA A 105 7.67 -10.25 -0.91
C ALA A 105 8.68 -10.95 0.02
N SER A 106 8.36 -11.08 1.30
CA SER A 106 9.20 -11.79 2.28
C SER A 106 9.34 -13.27 1.93
N ALA A 107 8.26 -13.93 1.53
CA ALA A 107 8.31 -15.33 1.15
C ALA A 107 9.04 -15.55 -0.20
N HIS A 108 9.06 -14.55 -1.10
CA HIS A 108 9.88 -14.59 -2.31
C HIS A 108 11.38 -14.41 -1.98
N ALA A 109 11.72 -13.40 -1.19
CA ALA A 109 13.08 -13.15 -0.73
C ALA A 109 13.69 -14.37 -0.03
N ALA A 110 12.94 -14.99 0.89
CA ALA A 110 13.38 -16.19 1.59
C ALA A 110 13.63 -17.38 0.65
N GLY A 111 12.85 -17.51 -0.43
CA GLY A 111 12.97 -18.63 -1.38
C GLY A 111 13.99 -18.43 -2.50
N THR A 112 14.48 -17.21 -2.72
CA THR A 112 15.33 -16.88 -3.89
C THR A 112 16.64 -16.19 -3.52
N GLY A 113 16.80 -15.76 -2.27
CA GLY A 113 17.92 -14.90 -1.85
C GLY A 113 17.76 -13.44 -2.29
N ALA A 114 16.64 -13.07 -2.91
CA ALA A 114 16.36 -11.67 -3.25
C ALA A 114 16.35 -10.78 -2.00
N SER A 115 16.81 -9.56 -2.19
CA SER A 115 16.84 -8.55 -1.14
C SER A 115 15.44 -7.95 -0.90
N LEU A 116 15.01 -7.84 0.35
CA LEU A 116 13.80 -7.07 0.71
C LEU A 116 14.17 -5.82 1.51
N VAL A 117 13.75 -4.65 1.03
CA VAL A 117 14.00 -3.36 1.67
C VAL A 117 12.67 -2.65 1.93
N LEU A 118 12.42 -2.32 3.20
CA LEU A 118 11.25 -1.57 3.65
C LEU A 118 11.47 -0.06 3.41
N VAL A 119 10.81 0.55 2.44
CA VAL A 119 11.14 1.92 1.98
C VAL A 119 10.27 3.03 2.55
N ASP A 120 9.13 2.72 3.17
CA ASP A 120 8.18 3.74 3.65
C ASP A 120 8.68 4.51 4.90
N TYR A 121 8.10 5.68 5.13
CA TYR A 121 8.46 6.62 6.17
C TYR A 121 7.84 6.24 7.53
N SER A 122 8.70 5.93 8.51
CA SER A 122 8.29 5.57 9.87
C SER A 122 7.51 6.66 10.61
N GLY A 123 7.84 7.95 10.41
CA GLY A 123 7.12 9.06 11.06
C GLY A 123 5.69 9.17 10.56
N PHE A 124 5.51 9.08 9.23
CA PHE A 124 4.20 8.96 8.61
C PHE A 124 3.42 7.77 9.16
N SER A 125 4.02 6.57 9.15
CA SER A 125 3.36 5.38 9.68
C SER A 125 2.95 5.51 11.15
N ARG A 126 3.76 6.19 11.99
CA ARG A 126 3.46 6.39 13.40
C ARG A 126 2.19 7.21 13.61
N LYS A 127 2.09 8.38 12.97
CA LYS A 127 0.91 9.26 13.08
C LYS A 127 -0.40 8.53 12.70
N TRP A 128 -0.38 7.69 11.67
CA TRP A 128 -1.56 6.93 11.25
C TRP A 128 -1.86 5.72 12.14
N ILE A 129 -0.85 5.12 12.76
CA ILE A 129 -1.05 4.00 13.69
C ILE A 129 -1.58 4.49 15.05
N GLU A 130 -1.25 5.72 15.45
CA GLU A 130 -1.74 6.33 16.69
C GLU A 130 -3.27 6.43 16.76
N SER A 131 -3.96 6.55 15.61
CA SER A 131 -5.43 6.56 15.56
C SER A 131 -6.06 5.16 15.60
N TRP A 132 -5.28 4.07 15.56
CA TRP A 132 -5.85 2.72 15.52
C TRP A 132 -6.69 2.34 16.73
N PRO A 133 -6.35 2.71 17.98
CA PRO A 133 -7.22 2.47 19.13
C PRO A 133 -8.61 3.08 18.97
N GLU A 134 -8.69 4.26 18.34
CA GLU A 134 -9.94 4.95 18.00
C GLU A 134 -10.66 4.23 16.86
N MET A 135 -9.96 3.87 15.78
CA MET A 135 -10.50 3.11 14.64
C MET A 135 -11.23 1.82 15.08
N ILE A 136 -10.70 1.13 16.10
CA ILE A 136 -11.30 -0.10 16.64
C ILE A 136 -12.15 0.11 17.89
N SER A 137 -12.51 1.36 18.22
CA SER A 137 -13.40 1.64 19.36
C SER A 137 -14.79 1.04 19.12
N ALA A 138 -15.48 0.66 20.19
CA ALA A 138 -16.84 0.12 20.06
C ALA A 138 -17.80 1.14 19.41
N GLU A 139 -17.59 2.44 19.66
CA GLU A 139 -18.37 3.52 19.07
C GLU A 139 -18.17 3.61 17.55
N ASN A 140 -16.92 3.63 17.08
CA ASN A 140 -16.64 3.67 15.65
C ASN A 140 -17.09 2.39 14.95
N LEU A 141 -16.90 1.22 15.57
CA LEU A 141 -17.40 -0.04 15.03
C LEU A 141 -18.93 -0.04 14.92
N ARG A 142 -19.65 0.50 15.90
CA ARG A 142 -21.11 0.65 15.82
C ARG A 142 -21.50 1.52 14.62
N GLY A 143 -20.86 2.66 14.44
CA GLY A 143 -21.09 3.52 13.27
C GLY A 143 -20.83 2.79 11.95
N LEU A 144 -19.72 2.05 11.86
CA LEU A 144 -19.37 1.27 10.67
C LEU A 144 -20.37 0.15 10.35
N LEU A 145 -20.98 -0.48 11.36
CA LEU A 145 -21.99 -1.53 11.16
C LEU A 145 -23.31 -0.98 10.62
N CYS A 146 -23.56 0.34 10.72
CA CYS A 146 -24.73 0.99 10.13
C CYS A 146 -24.54 1.36 8.65
N LEU A 147 -23.30 1.31 8.15
CA LEU A 147 -23.00 1.60 6.75
C LEU A 147 -23.32 0.38 5.86
N PRO A 148 -23.62 0.60 4.57
CA PRO A 148 -23.74 -0.50 3.62
C PRO A 148 -22.47 -1.36 3.62
N SER A 149 -22.66 -2.68 3.68
CA SER A 149 -21.56 -3.66 3.60
C SER A 149 -21.07 -3.83 2.15
N THR A 150 -20.67 -2.71 1.53
CA THR A 150 -20.17 -2.65 0.16
C THR A 150 -18.86 -1.89 0.15
N LEU A 151 -17.82 -2.49 -0.44
CA LEU A 151 -16.61 -1.78 -0.83
C LEU A 151 -16.64 -1.60 -2.34
N ASP A 152 -15.93 -0.58 -2.84
CA ASP A 152 -15.65 -0.51 -4.27
C ASP A 152 -15.05 -1.84 -4.74
N SER A 153 -15.52 -2.32 -5.88
CA SER A 153 -14.95 -3.50 -6.52
C SER A 153 -13.45 -3.27 -6.73
N ILE A 154 -12.62 -4.21 -6.27
CA ILE A 154 -11.16 -4.18 -6.47
C ILE A 154 -10.82 -3.99 -7.96
N ASP A 155 -11.59 -4.59 -8.86
CA ASP A 155 -11.44 -4.38 -10.31
C ASP A 155 -11.72 -2.94 -10.73
N ARG A 156 -12.76 -2.29 -10.18
CA ARG A 156 -13.04 -0.88 -10.44
C ARG A 156 -11.87 -0.01 -9.98
N VAL A 157 -11.29 -0.30 -8.81
CA VAL A 157 -10.12 0.44 -8.33
C VAL A 157 -8.91 0.25 -9.24
N TYR A 158 -8.62 -0.98 -9.69
CA TYR A 158 -7.55 -1.21 -10.67
C TYR A 158 -7.82 -0.52 -12.03
N ARG A 159 -9.07 -0.47 -12.50
CA ARG A 159 -9.44 0.30 -13.71
C ARG A 159 -9.18 1.79 -13.54
N THR A 160 -9.56 2.35 -12.39
CA THR A 160 -9.27 3.75 -12.07
C THR A 160 -7.77 3.99 -12.02
N ALA A 161 -7.03 3.12 -11.34
CA ALA A 161 -5.57 3.20 -11.26
C ALA A 161 -4.92 3.19 -12.64
N GLN A 162 -5.32 2.26 -13.51
CA GLN A 162 -4.80 2.16 -14.86
C GLN A 162 -5.03 3.45 -15.65
N ARG A 163 -6.26 3.99 -15.58
CA ARG A 163 -6.61 5.24 -16.25
C ARG A 163 -5.74 6.39 -15.75
N CYS A 164 -5.69 6.61 -14.44
CA CYS A 164 -4.91 7.70 -13.84
C CYS A 164 -3.43 7.64 -14.23
N ILE A 165 -2.83 6.44 -14.21
CA ILE A 165 -1.41 6.25 -14.57
C ILE A 165 -1.20 6.55 -16.06
N ALA A 166 -2.06 6.02 -16.94
CA ALA A 166 -1.94 6.18 -18.38
C ALA A 166 -2.20 7.61 -18.86
N THR A 167 -3.19 8.30 -18.28
CA THR A 167 -3.58 9.66 -18.66
C THR A 167 -2.88 10.73 -17.83
N ASN A 168 -1.98 10.36 -16.91
CA ASN A 168 -1.34 11.26 -15.95
C ASN A 168 -2.35 12.14 -15.19
N GLN A 169 -3.53 11.58 -14.88
CA GLN A 169 -4.56 12.29 -14.13
C GLN A 169 -4.44 11.97 -12.64
N PRO A 170 -4.77 12.93 -11.76
CA PRO A 170 -4.88 12.66 -10.34
C PRO A 170 -5.99 11.63 -10.09
N PRO A 171 -5.90 10.88 -8.98
CA PRO A 171 -7.01 10.10 -8.50
C PRO A 171 -8.24 10.99 -8.26
N VAL A 172 -9.44 10.44 -8.47
CA VAL A 172 -10.73 11.13 -8.28
C VAL A 172 -10.84 11.69 -6.84
N PRO A 173 -11.52 12.84 -6.61
CA PRO A 173 -11.71 13.42 -5.27
C PRO A 173 -12.37 12.41 -4.33
N GLY A 174 -11.71 12.11 -3.20
CA GLY A 174 -12.08 11.03 -2.28
C GLY A 174 -10.88 10.24 -1.76
N ILE A 175 -9.79 10.18 -2.56
CA ILE A 175 -8.42 9.93 -2.08
C ILE A 175 -7.73 11.29 -1.91
N THR A 176 -8.44 12.27 -1.39
CA THR A 176 -7.89 13.60 -1.17
C THR A 176 -7.10 13.56 0.13
N VAL A 177 -5.78 13.66 0.02
CA VAL A 177 -4.95 14.14 1.11
C VAL A 177 -5.59 15.41 1.65
N SER A 178 -5.93 15.40 2.94
CA SER A 178 -6.45 16.58 3.63
C SER A 178 -5.48 17.73 3.40
N ALA A 179 -5.99 18.95 3.21
CA ALA A 179 -5.14 20.14 3.07
C ALA A 179 -4.14 20.25 4.23
N SER A 180 -4.54 19.83 5.43
CA SER A 180 -3.70 19.81 6.64
C SER A 180 -2.57 18.77 6.62
N ASP A 181 -2.60 17.79 5.72
CA ASP A 181 -1.64 16.68 5.67
C ASP A 181 -0.76 16.71 4.40
N VAL A 182 -0.95 17.67 3.49
CA VAL A 182 -0.22 17.75 2.21
C VAL A 182 1.29 17.72 2.43
N ASP A 183 1.82 18.51 3.35
CA ASP A 183 3.25 18.58 3.63
C ASP A 183 3.81 17.24 4.13
N LEU A 184 3.06 16.55 4.98
CA LEU A 184 3.47 15.26 5.54
C LEU A 184 3.42 14.15 4.48
N TRP A 185 2.46 14.20 3.57
CA TRP A 185 2.43 13.32 2.41
C TRP A 185 3.57 13.61 1.44
N GLN A 186 3.86 14.89 1.16
CA GLN A 186 4.99 15.27 0.32
C GLN A 186 6.32 14.83 0.94
N GLU A 187 6.47 14.95 2.26
CA GLU A 187 7.63 14.45 2.99
C GLU A 187 7.77 12.93 2.86
N ARG A 188 6.65 12.19 2.97
CA ARG A 188 6.61 10.74 2.77
C ARG A 188 7.13 10.35 1.40
N GLU A 189 6.60 10.94 0.33
CA GLU A 189 7.04 10.65 -1.05
C GLU A 189 8.54 10.92 -1.22
N CYS A 190 9.02 12.08 -0.75
CA CYS A 190 10.43 12.46 -0.81
C CYS A 190 11.35 11.49 -0.05
N ARG A 191 10.96 11.07 1.16
CA ARG A 191 11.74 10.11 1.95
C ARG A 191 11.77 8.72 1.31
N MET A 192 10.65 8.26 0.76
CA MET A 192 10.61 7.00 0.01
C MET A 192 11.50 7.05 -1.23
N ALA A 193 11.39 8.11 -2.04
CA ALA A 193 12.21 8.29 -3.23
C ALA A 193 13.71 8.26 -2.89
N ARG A 194 14.16 9.02 -1.88
CA ARG A 194 15.55 9.03 -1.43
C ARG A 194 16.03 7.65 -0.99
N LYS A 195 15.20 6.91 -0.24
CA LYS A 195 15.55 5.57 0.25
C LYS A 195 15.63 4.55 -0.88
N ILE A 196 14.73 4.63 -1.86
CA ILE A 196 14.77 3.82 -3.07
C ILE A 196 16.05 4.10 -3.85
N VAL A 197 16.33 5.38 -4.16
CA VAL A 197 17.54 5.79 -4.88
C VAL A 197 18.78 5.28 -4.15
N ALA A 198 18.91 5.52 -2.84
CA ALA A 198 20.05 5.04 -2.06
C ALA A 198 20.23 3.51 -2.14
N ALA A 199 19.15 2.73 -1.99
CA ALA A 199 19.21 1.28 -2.07
C ALA A 199 19.64 0.79 -3.45
N LEU A 200 19.14 1.43 -4.51
CA LEU A 200 19.47 1.11 -5.90
C LEU A 200 20.93 1.38 -6.21
N TYR A 201 21.46 2.55 -5.82
CA TYR A 201 22.87 2.88 -6.06
C TYR A 201 23.84 2.02 -5.24
N ALA A 202 23.48 1.67 -4.00
CA ALA A 202 24.31 0.83 -3.14
C ALA A 202 24.40 -0.62 -3.63
N ARG A 203 23.31 -1.17 -4.18
CA ARG A 203 23.22 -2.61 -4.53
C ARG A 203 23.34 -2.90 -6.02
N ARG A 204 23.13 -1.90 -6.88
CA ARG A 204 23.17 -2.00 -8.35
C ARG A 204 22.42 -3.24 -8.90
N PRO A 205 21.15 -3.43 -8.49
CA PRO A 205 20.36 -4.58 -8.91
C PRO A 205 20.16 -4.63 -10.43
N ALA A 206 20.08 -5.85 -10.96
CA ALA A 206 19.71 -6.13 -12.34
C ALA A 206 18.20 -6.01 -12.56
N ARG A 207 17.36 -6.44 -11.61
CA ARG A 207 15.89 -6.49 -11.72
C ARG A 207 15.16 -5.87 -10.53
N PRO A 208 15.38 -4.57 -10.24
CA PRO A 208 14.73 -3.91 -9.12
C PRO A 208 13.22 -3.74 -9.31
N LEU A 209 12.46 -4.05 -8.26
CA LEU A 209 11.02 -3.85 -8.19
C LEU A 209 10.66 -2.96 -7.00
N TYR A 210 9.97 -1.84 -7.25
CA TYR A 210 9.17 -1.18 -6.23
C TYR A 210 7.79 -1.81 -6.15
N LEU A 211 7.30 -2.03 -4.93
CA LEU A 211 6.00 -2.64 -4.66
C LEU A 211 5.26 -1.80 -3.62
N GLY A 212 4.13 -1.20 -4.01
CA GLY A 212 3.33 -0.34 -3.15
C GLY A 212 1.91 -0.11 -3.66
N GLY A 213 1.18 0.79 -3.04
CA GLY A 213 -0.13 1.27 -3.46
C GLY A 213 -0.05 2.00 -4.80
N TRP A 214 -1.05 1.79 -5.65
CA TRP A 214 -1.09 2.35 -7.01
C TRP A 214 -1.09 3.89 -7.05
N TRP A 215 -1.49 4.57 -5.97
CA TRP A 215 -1.53 6.03 -5.89
C TRP A 215 -0.15 6.66 -6.15
N HIS A 216 0.92 6.03 -5.65
CA HIS A 216 2.31 6.44 -5.85
C HIS A 216 2.77 6.45 -7.32
N LEU A 217 2.01 5.79 -8.20
CA LEU A 217 2.28 5.68 -9.63
C LEU A 217 1.49 6.70 -10.47
N THR A 218 0.63 7.49 -9.85
CA THR A 218 -0.15 8.54 -10.53
C THR A 218 0.65 9.84 -10.65
N ARG A 219 0.02 10.92 -11.10
CA ARG A 219 0.51 12.29 -10.92
C ARG A 219 -0.56 13.07 -10.17
N ASP A 220 -0.17 13.88 -9.20
CA ASP A 220 -1.09 14.75 -8.45
C ASP A 220 -0.63 16.20 -8.56
N SER A 221 -1.57 17.14 -8.64
CA SER A 221 -1.24 18.57 -8.74
C SER A 221 -0.76 19.20 -7.44
N ARG A 222 -0.99 18.54 -6.30
CA ARG A 222 -0.65 19.03 -4.96
C ARG A 222 0.56 18.33 -4.36
N ILE A 223 0.84 17.09 -4.77
CA ILE A 223 1.94 16.28 -4.25
C ILE A 223 2.71 15.70 -5.43
N THR A 224 4.01 15.98 -5.47
CA THR A 224 4.93 15.30 -6.38
C THR A 224 5.04 13.84 -5.95
N THR A 225 4.42 12.95 -6.72
CA THR A 225 4.35 11.51 -6.40
C THR A 225 5.70 10.81 -6.53
N LEU A 226 5.80 9.61 -5.97
CA LEU A 226 6.98 8.77 -6.04
C LEU A 226 7.42 8.50 -7.48
N ARG A 227 6.47 8.24 -8.37
CA ARG A 227 6.75 8.08 -9.80
C ARG A 227 7.41 9.33 -10.39
N GLU A 228 6.91 10.51 -10.07
CA GLU A 228 7.47 11.78 -10.56
C GLU A 228 8.87 12.04 -9.98
N LEU A 229 9.05 11.82 -8.68
CA LEU A 229 10.33 11.97 -8.00
C LEU A 229 11.41 11.03 -8.54
N LEU A 230 11.01 9.82 -8.95
CA LEU A 230 11.91 8.83 -9.57
C LEU A 230 12.06 9.03 -11.09
N GLY A 231 11.37 10.01 -11.67
CA GLY A 231 11.36 10.27 -13.11
C GLY A 231 10.89 9.05 -13.90
N ALA A 232 9.91 8.30 -13.40
CA ALA A 232 9.42 7.06 -14.00
C ALA A 232 8.31 7.28 -15.04
N GLU A 233 8.55 6.81 -16.26
CA GLU A 233 7.58 6.84 -17.35
C GLU A 233 6.46 5.80 -17.17
N PRO A 234 5.26 5.99 -17.78
CA PRO A 234 4.16 5.04 -17.67
C PRO A 234 4.56 3.59 -18.00
N GLY A 235 5.41 3.39 -19.03
CA GLY A 235 5.92 2.06 -19.44
C GLY A 235 6.77 1.32 -18.39
N ARG A 236 7.18 2.00 -17.30
CA ARG A 236 7.83 1.37 -16.14
C ARG A 236 6.86 1.03 -15.02
N CYS A 237 5.61 1.44 -15.13
CA CYS A 237 4.55 1.18 -14.17
C CYS A 237 3.80 -0.11 -14.54
N MET A 238 3.39 -0.85 -13.52
CA MET A 238 2.63 -2.07 -13.62
C MET A 238 1.53 -2.06 -12.56
N LEU A 239 0.40 -2.69 -12.85
CA LEU A 239 -0.62 -2.98 -11.84
C LEU A 239 -0.69 -4.48 -11.61
N LEU A 240 -0.80 -4.89 -10.35
CA LEU A 240 -0.76 -6.30 -9.96
C LEU A 240 -1.80 -7.18 -10.69
N ASP A 241 -2.99 -6.63 -10.97
CA ASP A 241 -4.08 -7.32 -11.68
C ASP A 241 -3.91 -7.38 -13.20
N ARG A 242 -3.09 -6.48 -13.78
CA ARG A 242 -3.13 -6.17 -15.22
C ARG A 242 -1.79 -6.27 -15.94
N GLY A 243 -0.68 -6.37 -15.21
CA GLY A 243 0.66 -6.39 -15.80
C GLY A 243 1.17 -4.99 -16.21
N PRO A 244 2.11 -4.91 -17.17
CA PRO A 244 2.72 -3.65 -17.62
C PRO A 244 1.71 -2.67 -18.23
N LEU A 245 1.93 -1.37 -18.02
CA LEU A 245 1.13 -0.30 -18.60
C LEU A 245 1.86 0.38 -19.75
N GLY A 246 1.50 0.05 -20.99
CA GLY A 246 2.07 0.63 -22.21
C GLY A 246 2.46 -0.44 -23.23
N ASN A 247 2.07 -0.22 -24.49
CA ASN A 247 2.74 -0.80 -25.65
C ASN A 247 3.86 0.16 -26.06
#